data_AF-A0AAT9H2A9-F1
#
_entry.id   AF-A0AAT9H2A9-F1
#
_cell.length_a   1.000
_cell.length_b   1.000
_cell.length_c   1.000
_cell.angle_alpha   90.00
_cell.angle_beta   90.00
_cell.angle_gamma   90.00
#
_symmetry.space_group_name_H-M   'P 1'
#
loop_
_entity.id
_entity.type
_entity.pdbx_description
1 polymer ?
#
loop_
_entity_poly.entity_id
_entity_poly.type
_entity_poly.pdbx_seq_one_letter_code
_entity_poly.pdbx_strand_id
1 'polypeptide(L)'
;MEFKLKSKKMKKILIILFIFFYNLVSSQIVYGEETYYSLTNGEKKHSKYHFIKSEYSLRSYQIFITNSKNFEKIKSKIPRIFSKKTKQDYTDIYLLGISNFDEKQISENDKKIIDDYIDEINRYRVFYNLSIIKDRNFLVKNIIRYINNENDLCLYLLCPAKNKKVIE
;
A
#
# COMPACT_ATOMS: atom_id res chain seq x y z
N MET A 1 19.80 -42.49 -2.63
CA MET A 1 18.58 -43.31 -2.81
C MET A 1 17.78 -42.71 -3.98
N GLU A 2 17.91 -43.28 -5.18
CA GLU A 2 17.20 -42.78 -6.38
C GLU A 2 15.78 -43.33 -6.43
N PHE A 3 14.77 -42.49 -6.21
CA PHE A 3 13.36 -42.85 -6.40
C PHE A 3 13.03 -42.85 -7.91
N LYS A 4 13.28 -43.96 -8.61
CA LYS A 4 12.82 -44.15 -9.99
C LYS A 4 11.35 -44.56 -10.01
N LEU A 5 10.47 -43.59 -10.28
CA LEU A 5 9.04 -43.81 -10.56
C LEU A 5 8.88 -44.74 -11.78
N LYS A 6 8.62 -46.04 -11.55
CA LYS A 6 8.56 -47.10 -12.58
C LYS A 6 7.32 -47.06 -13.49
N SER A 7 6.27 -46.31 -13.16
CA SER A 7 5.01 -46.31 -13.91
C SER A 7 4.67 -44.95 -14.52
N LYS A 8 4.42 -44.92 -15.85
CA LYS A 8 3.92 -43.73 -16.56
C LYS A 8 2.62 -43.18 -15.96
N LYS A 9 1.76 -44.04 -15.40
CA LYS A 9 0.50 -43.63 -14.75
C LYS A 9 0.75 -42.91 -13.42
N MET A 10 1.68 -43.39 -12.59
CA MET A 10 2.02 -42.76 -11.31
C MET A 10 2.63 -41.36 -11.50
N LYS A 11 3.48 -41.18 -12.52
CA LYS A 11 4.05 -39.87 -12.87
C LYS A 11 2.96 -38.84 -13.20
N LYS A 12 1.91 -39.24 -13.94
CA LYS A 12 0.78 -38.35 -14.29
C LYS A 12 -0.01 -37.91 -13.05
N ILE A 13 -0.30 -38.83 -12.13
CA ILE A 13 -1.03 -38.52 -10.88
C ILE A 13 -0.24 -37.52 -10.04
N LEU A 14 1.08 -37.72 -9.93
CA LEU A 14 1.94 -36.86 -9.14
C LEU A 14 2.05 -35.45 -9.73
N ILE A 15 2.10 -35.33 -11.08
CA ILE A 15 2.03 -34.04 -11.78
C ILE A 15 0.69 -33.35 -11.55
N ILE A 16 -0.43 -34.09 -11.61
CA ILE A 16 -1.78 -33.53 -11.36
C ILE A 16 -1.88 -33.01 -9.93
N LEU A 17 -1.39 -33.78 -8.95
CA LEU A 17 -1.34 -33.35 -7.55
C LEU A 17 -0.46 -32.10 -7.39
N PHE A 18 0.68 -32.04 -8.07
CA PHE A 18 1.57 -30.88 -8.01
C PHE A 18 0.93 -29.62 -8.61
N ILE A 19 0.21 -29.76 -9.73
CA ILE A 19 -0.55 -28.65 -10.33
C ILE A 19 -1.69 -28.22 -9.41
N PHE A 20 -2.39 -29.16 -8.78
CA PHE A 20 -3.49 -28.85 -7.86
C PHE A 20 -2.98 -28.14 -6.60
N PHE A 21 -1.89 -28.65 -6.00
CA PHE A 21 -1.21 -27.96 -4.91
C PHE A 21 -0.71 -26.59 -5.33
N TYR A 22 -0.03 -26.47 -6.48
CA TYR A 22 0.45 -25.18 -6.97
C TYR A 22 -0.68 -24.15 -7.09
N ASN A 23 -1.84 -24.53 -7.63
CA ASN A 23 -3.00 -23.62 -7.71
C ASN A 23 -3.62 -23.30 -6.34
N LEU A 24 -3.53 -24.21 -5.35
CA LEU A 24 -3.97 -23.93 -3.98
C LEU A 24 -3.01 -23.00 -3.21
N VAL A 25 -1.70 -23.06 -3.50
CA VAL A 25 -0.68 -22.23 -2.82
C VAL A 25 -0.35 -20.95 -3.60
N SER A 26 -0.80 -20.81 -4.85
CA SER A 26 -0.60 -19.59 -5.63
C SER A 26 -1.41 -18.45 -5.02
N SER A 27 -0.76 -17.66 -4.17
CA SER A 27 -1.24 -16.38 -3.66
C SER A 27 -1.73 -15.53 -4.82
N GLN A 28 -3.03 -15.25 -4.86
CA GLN A 28 -3.61 -14.31 -5.82
C GLN A 28 -3.10 -12.91 -5.47
N ILE A 29 -2.49 -12.23 -6.44
CA ILE A 29 -2.14 -10.82 -6.31
C ILE A 29 -3.45 -10.04 -6.19
N VAL A 30 -3.63 -9.34 -5.07
CA VAL A 30 -4.78 -8.45 -4.87
C VAL A 30 -4.41 -7.08 -5.43
N TYR A 31 -5.21 -6.61 -6.37
CA TYR A 31 -5.17 -5.24 -6.88
C TYR A 31 -6.46 -4.54 -6.51
N GLY A 32 -6.36 -3.35 -5.92
CA GLY A 32 -7.52 -2.56 -5.53
C GLY A 32 -7.20 -1.09 -5.35
N GLU A 33 -8.15 -0.23 -5.69
CA GLU A 33 -8.03 1.22 -5.54
C GLU A 33 -9.36 1.80 -5.04
N GLU A 34 -9.31 2.57 -3.96
CA GLU A 34 -10.49 3.15 -3.33
C GLU A 34 -10.22 4.62 -2.96
N THR A 35 -11.17 5.50 -3.24
CA THR A 35 -11.06 6.93 -2.89
C THR A 35 -12.34 7.39 -2.23
N TYR A 36 -12.19 8.11 -1.11
CA TYR A 36 -13.29 8.77 -0.43
C TYR A 36 -13.01 10.25 -0.22
N TYR A 37 -14.03 11.06 -0.46
CA TYR A 37 -13.99 12.50 -0.22
C TYR A 37 -14.93 12.80 0.94
N SER A 38 -14.38 13.29 2.05
CA SER A 38 -15.17 13.74 3.19
C SER A 38 -15.55 15.21 3.02
N LEU A 39 -16.86 15.46 2.97
CA LEU A 39 -17.47 16.78 3.05
C LEU A 39 -18.19 16.89 4.39
N THR A 40 -17.45 17.08 5.48
CA THR A 40 -18.04 17.31 6.79
C THR A 40 -18.51 18.76 6.93
N ASN A 41 -19.77 18.93 7.33
CA ASN A 41 -20.28 20.20 7.86
C ASN A 41 -19.73 20.37 9.29
N GLY A 42 -18.66 21.15 9.45
CA GLY A 42 -18.09 21.53 10.76
C GLY A 42 -16.68 20.98 11.03
N GLU A 43 -16.34 19.81 10.50
CA GLU A 43 -14.96 19.28 10.56
C GLU A 43 -14.16 19.65 9.31
N LYS A 44 -12.85 19.85 9.49
CA LYS A 44 -11.89 20.20 8.42
C LYS A 44 -11.97 19.17 7.28
N LYS A 45 -12.18 19.65 6.05
CA LYS A 45 -12.33 18.79 4.86
C LYS A 45 -11.10 17.90 4.68
N HIS A 46 -11.33 16.63 4.35
CA HIS A 46 -10.26 15.68 4.08
C HIS A 46 -10.64 14.66 3.01
N SER A 47 -9.63 14.08 2.36
CA SER A 47 -9.78 13.05 1.34
C SER A 47 -8.93 11.86 1.71
N LYS A 48 -9.42 10.66 1.43
CA LYS A 48 -8.75 9.39 1.72
C LYS A 48 -8.56 8.64 0.42
N TYR A 49 -7.42 7.97 0.31
CA TYR A 49 -7.08 7.13 -0.82
C TYR A 49 -6.38 5.88 -0.32
N HIS A 50 -6.78 4.73 -0.86
CA HIS A 50 -6.21 3.44 -0.52
C HIS A 50 -5.86 2.70 -1.82
N PHE A 51 -4.61 2.30 -1.94
CA PHE A 51 -4.09 1.55 -3.07
C PHE A 51 -3.45 0.25 -2.59
N ILE A 52 -3.89 -0.85 -3.19
CA ILE A 52 -3.42 -2.20 -2.90
C ILE A 52 -2.84 -2.78 -4.19
N LYS A 53 -1.59 -3.23 -4.09
CA LYS A 53 -0.98 -4.09 -5.10
C LYS A 53 -0.07 -5.06 -4.36
N SER A 54 -0.68 -6.09 -3.79
CA SER A 54 -0.01 -6.93 -2.79
C SER A 54 -0.39 -8.40 -2.93
N GLU A 55 0.59 -9.31 -2.79
CA GLU A 55 0.30 -10.72 -2.51
C GLU A 55 -0.34 -10.88 -1.12
N TYR A 56 -1.26 -11.84 -0.98
CA TYR A 56 -2.13 -11.95 0.21
C TYR A 56 -1.35 -12.17 1.51
N SER A 57 -0.22 -12.88 1.45
CA SER A 57 0.55 -13.35 2.61
C SER A 57 1.54 -12.33 3.19
N LEU A 58 1.89 -11.27 2.47
CA LEU A 58 2.89 -10.27 2.90
C LEU A 58 2.43 -8.86 2.51
N ARG A 59 1.60 -8.24 3.36
CA ARG A 59 1.03 -6.90 3.13
C ARG A 59 1.53 -5.89 4.16
N SER A 60 2.76 -5.42 3.97
CA SER A 60 3.27 -4.23 4.68
C SER A 60 2.46 -2.99 4.26
N TYR A 61 2.58 -1.88 4.98
CA TYR A 61 1.86 -0.66 4.60
C TYR A 61 2.61 0.61 4.92
N GLN A 62 2.24 1.68 4.22
CA GLN A 62 2.70 3.05 4.47
C GLN A 62 1.49 4.00 4.51
N ILE A 63 1.56 5.02 5.37
CA ILE A 63 0.54 6.05 5.49
C ILE A 63 1.16 7.39 5.08
N PHE A 64 0.69 7.96 3.98
CA PHE A 64 1.09 9.29 3.54
C PHE A 64 0.06 10.33 3.97
N ILE A 65 0.53 11.45 4.49
CA ILE A 65 -0.30 12.58 4.88
C ILE A 65 0.16 13.79 4.08
N THR A 66 -0.78 14.47 3.45
CA THR A 66 -0.52 15.64 2.59
C THR A 66 -1.57 16.72 2.81
N ASN A 67 -1.26 17.92 2.36
CA ASN A 67 -2.27 18.94 2.10
C ASN A 67 -3.19 18.52 0.94
N SER A 68 -4.50 18.76 1.07
CA SER A 68 -5.49 18.44 0.03
C SER A 68 -5.16 19.05 -1.34
N LYS A 69 -4.44 20.18 -1.40
CA LYS A 69 -3.98 20.79 -2.66
C LYS A 69 -3.11 19.85 -3.51
N ASN A 70 -2.37 18.94 -2.87
CA ASN A 70 -1.46 18.01 -3.55
C ASN A 70 -2.03 16.60 -3.67
N PHE A 71 -3.19 16.33 -3.05
CA PHE A 71 -3.78 15.00 -2.94
C PHE A 71 -3.96 14.32 -4.31
N GLU A 72 -4.62 14.97 -5.27
CA GLU A 72 -4.88 14.37 -6.59
C GLU A 72 -3.58 14.12 -7.39
N LYS A 73 -2.60 15.03 -7.27
CA LYS A 73 -1.29 14.88 -7.92
C LYS A 73 -0.52 13.68 -7.36
N ILE A 74 -0.55 13.50 -6.05
CA ILE A 74 0.11 12.38 -5.36
C ILE A 74 -0.63 11.07 -5.69
N LYS A 75 -1.96 11.05 -5.51
CA LYS A 75 -2.83 9.92 -5.83
C LYS A 75 -2.55 9.38 -7.23
N SER A 76 -2.59 10.23 -8.25
CA SER A 76 -2.37 9.83 -9.64
C SER A 76 -0.96 9.28 -9.94
N LYS A 77 0.03 9.58 -9.08
CA LYS A 77 1.39 9.02 -9.21
C LYS A 77 1.57 7.67 -8.53
N ILE A 78 0.81 7.37 -7.47
CA ILE A 78 0.98 6.13 -6.68
C ILE A 78 0.91 4.88 -7.57
N PRO A 79 -0.16 4.66 -8.38
CA PRO A 79 -0.22 3.49 -9.24
C PRO A 79 0.95 3.44 -10.23
N ARG A 80 1.35 4.58 -10.81
CA ARG A 80 2.45 4.64 -11.79
C ARG A 80 3.80 4.23 -11.22
N ILE A 81 4.05 4.51 -9.94
CA ILE A 81 5.28 4.11 -9.24
C ILE A 81 5.25 2.58 -9.04
N PHE A 82 4.12 2.04 -8.58
CA PHE A 82 3.93 0.62 -8.30
C PHE A 82 3.84 -0.26 -9.55
N SER A 83 3.29 0.23 -10.66
CA SER A 83 3.18 -0.55 -11.91
C SER A 83 4.54 -0.80 -12.57
N LYS A 84 5.57 -0.04 -12.21
CA LYS A 84 6.89 -0.09 -12.88
C LYS A 84 7.94 -0.93 -12.17
N LYS A 85 7.72 -1.36 -10.92
CA LYS A 85 8.67 -2.21 -10.18
C LYS A 85 7.97 -3.35 -9.45
N THR A 86 8.42 -4.58 -9.71
CA THR A 86 8.00 -5.83 -9.06
C THR A 86 8.38 -5.92 -7.57
N LYS A 87 9.32 -5.11 -7.08
CA LYS A 87 9.76 -5.17 -5.67
C LYS A 87 8.80 -4.51 -4.66
N GLN A 88 7.72 -3.87 -5.13
CA GLN A 88 6.74 -3.21 -4.26
C GLN A 88 5.42 -3.98 -4.17
N ASP A 89 5.35 -5.20 -4.69
CA ASP A 89 4.15 -6.03 -4.80
C ASP A 89 3.67 -6.61 -3.43
N TYR A 90 3.97 -5.92 -2.32
CA TYR A 90 3.75 -6.34 -0.93
C TYR A 90 3.43 -5.15 0.00
N THR A 91 3.06 -3.99 -0.55
CA THR A 91 2.86 -2.76 0.24
C THR A 91 1.52 -2.11 -0.09
N ASP A 92 0.66 -1.99 0.91
CA ASP A 92 -0.56 -1.21 0.85
C ASP A 92 -0.23 0.27 1.11
N ILE A 93 -0.80 1.16 0.29
CA ILE A 93 -0.58 2.60 0.41
C ILE A 93 -1.87 3.27 0.84
N TYR A 94 -1.81 3.94 1.98
CA TYR A 94 -2.86 4.81 2.50
C TYR A 94 -2.42 6.26 2.30
N LEU A 95 -3.31 7.11 1.80
CA LEU A 95 -3.04 8.53 1.57
C LEU A 95 -4.19 9.35 2.14
N LEU A 96 -3.85 10.30 3.01
CA LEU A 96 -4.76 11.23 3.64
C LEU A 96 -4.42 12.65 3.20
N GLY A 97 -5.38 13.33 2.56
CA GLY A 97 -5.27 14.73 2.17
C GLY A 97 -6.12 15.62 3.06
N ILE A 98 -5.53 16.44 3.92
CA ILE A 98 -6.26 17.33 4.84
C ILE A 98 -6.18 18.79 4.34
N SER A 99 -7.31 19.50 4.35
CA SER A 99 -7.40 20.87 3.81
C SER A 99 -6.58 21.84 4.65
N ASN A 100 -5.72 22.69 4.09
CA ASN A 100 -4.88 23.61 4.90
C ASN A 100 -4.04 22.87 5.98
N PHE A 101 -3.56 21.67 5.66
CA PHE A 101 -2.60 20.95 6.48
C PHE A 101 -1.20 21.57 6.38
N ASP A 102 -0.53 21.68 7.53
CA ASP A 102 0.89 22.05 7.66
C ASP A 102 1.57 21.06 8.61
N GLU A 103 2.54 20.31 8.10
CA GLU A 103 3.29 19.31 8.87
C GLU A 103 4.12 19.93 10.00
N LYS A 104 4.49 21.21 9.88
CA LYS A 104 5.28 21.93 10.90
C LYS A 104 4.40 22.41 12.05
N GLN A 105 3.09 22.52 11.82
CA GLN A 105 2.11 23.05 12.75
C GLN A 105 0.83 22.21 12.72
N ILE A 106 0.94 20.95 13.16
CA ILE A 106 -0.19 20.02 13.19
C ILE A 106 -1.17 20.45 14.29
N SER A 107 -2.35 20.93 13.88
CA SER A 107 -3.41 21.32 14.80
C SER A 107 -4.05 20.11 15.50
N GLU A 108 -4.74 20.32 16.62
CA GLU A 108 -5.41 19.23 17.33
C GLU A 108 -6.49 18.55 16.47
N ASN A 109 -7.18 19.33 15.63
CA ASN A 109 -8.13 18.79 14.66
C ASN A 109 -7.42 17.90 13.61
N ASP A 110 -6.23 18.28 13.15
CA ASP A 110 -5.45 17.46 12.21
C ASP A 110 -5.02 16.14 12.87
N LYS A 111 -4.59 16.18 14.14
CA LYS A 111 -4.24 14.96 14.89
C LYS A 111 -5.43 14.03 15.02
N LYS A 112 -6.60 14.56 15.41
CA LYS A 112 -7.84 13.80 15.49
C LYS A 112 -8.18 13.11 14.15
N ILE A 113 -8.12 13.84 13.05
CA ILE A 113 -8.39 13.28 11.71
C ILE A 113 -7.38 12.18 11.35
N ILE A 114 -6.10 12.35 11.70
CA ILE A 114 -5.05 11.35 11.47
C ILE A 114 -5.31 10.10 12.33
N ASP A 115 -5.71 10.28 13.58
CA ASP A 115 -5.99 9.20 14.53
C ASP A 115 -7.21 8.39 14.10
N ASP A 116 -8.31 9.06 13.76
CA ASP A 116 -9.52 8.43 13.24
C ASP A 116 -9.22 7.62 11.96
N TYR A 117 -8.33 8.14 11.10
CA TYR A 117 -7.91 7.43 9.90
C TYR A 117 -7.05 6.19 10.21
N ILE A 118 -6.17 6.26 11.20
CA ILE A 118 -5.36 5.12 11.63
C ILE A 118 -6.22 4.03 12.25
N ASP A 119 -7.25 4.40 13.01
CA ASP A 119 -8.22 3.45 13.55
C ASP A 119 -9.04 2.77 12.46
N GLU A 120 -9.44 3.51 11.43
CA GLU A 120 -10.06 2.95 10.22
C GLU A 120 -9.15 1.95 9.51
N ILE A 121 -7.86 2.28 9.32
CA ILE A 121 -6.87 1.38 8.73
C ILE A 121 -6.72 0.11 9.58
N ASN A 122 -6.60 0.25 10.90
CA ASN A 122 -6.47 -0.89 11.80
C ASN A 122 -7.71 -1.80 11.75
N ARG A 123 -8.93 -1.23 11.70
CA ARG A 123 -10.16 -2.01 11.52
C ARG A 123 -10.19 -2.77 10.20
N TYR A 124 -9.84 -2.11 9.09
CA TYR A 124 -9.70 -2.77 7.78
C TYR A 124 -8.72 -3.93 7.86
N ARG A 125 -7.53 -3.70 8.44
CA ARG A 125 -6.48 -4.72 8.52
C ARG A 125 -6.89 -5.91 9.39
N VAL A 126 -7.54 -5.69 10.53
CA VAL A 126 -8.10 -6.77 11.35
C VAL A 126 -9.14 -7.59 10.57
N PHE A 127 -10.03 -6.94 9.84
CA PHE A 127 -11.06 -7.61 9.04
C PHE A 127 -10.46 -8.55 7.99
N TYR A 128 -9.33 -8.17 7.38
CA TYR A 128 -8.60 -9.00 6.41
C TYR A 128 -7.48 -9.86 7.04
N ASN A 129 -7.46 -10.03 8.37
CA ASN A 129 -6.45 -10.80 9.10
C ASN A 129 -4.99 -10.39 8.79
N LEU A 130 -4.76 -9.08 8.63
CA LEU A 130 -3.46 -8.47 8.39
C LEU A 130 -2.84 -7.94 9.68
N SER A 131 -1.51 -7.82 9.71
CA SER A 131 -0.79 -7.29 10.87
C SER A 131 -1.16 -5.84 11.18
N ILE A 132 -1.43 -5.54 12.45
CA ILE A 132 -1.66 -4.17 12.92
C ILE A 132 -0.50 -3.67 13.75
N ILE A 133 -0.29 -2.35 13.76
CA ILE A 133 0.70 -1.69 14.61
C ILE A 133 -0.06 -0.78 15.57
N LYS A 134 -0.05 -1.12 16.86
CA LYS A 134 -0.71 -0.33 17.92
C LYS A 134 0.19 0.74 18.51
N ASP A 135 1.51 0.56 18.45
CA ASP A 135 2.46 1.53 18.98
C ASP A 135 2.48 2.80 18.13
N ARG A 136 1.96 3.88 18.71
CA ARG A 136 1.88 5.17 18.04
C ARG A 136 3.25 5.77 17.73
N ASN A 137 4.22 5.62 18.63
CA ASN A 137 5.56 6.15 18.41
C ASN A 137 6.24 5.39 17.25
N PHE A 138 6.03 4.09 17.18
CA PHE A 138 6.49 3.29 16.05
C PHE A 138 5.84 3.74 14.73
N LEU A 139 4.52 3.95 14.72
CA LEU A 139 3.79 4.43 13.53
C LEU A 139 4.35 5.75 13.03
N VAL A 140 4.47 6.75 13.91
CA VAL A 140 4.96 8.09 13.57
C VAL A 140 6.39 8.04 13.03
N LYS A 141 7.24 7.19 13.60
CA LYS A 141 8.65 7.08 13.18
C LYS A 141 8.84 6.33 11.87
N ASN A 142 8.04 5.27 11.62
CA ASN A 142 8.35 4.28 10.59
C ASN A 142 7.32 4.17 9.46
N ILE A 143 6.07 4.51 9.70
CA ILE A 143 4.94 4.19 8.81
C ILE A 143 4.25 5.44 8.29
N ILE A 144 4.08 6.45 9.16
CA ILE A 144 3.46 7.73 8.81
C ILE A 144 4.52 8.63 8.20
N ARG A 145 4.23 9.13 6.99
CA ARG A 145 5.11 10.01 6.22
C ARG A 145 4.33 11.25 5.79
N TYR A 146 4.81 12.42 6.19
CA TYR A 146 4.31 13.69 5.70
C TYR A 146 4.99 13.99 4.37
N ILE A 147 4.18 14.33 3.36
CA ILE A 147 4.66 14.65 2.01
C ILE A 147 4.03 15.95 1.55
N ASN A 148 4.86 16.81 0.97
CA ASN A 148 4.45 18.13 0.51
C ASN A 148 4.24 18.17 -0.99
N ASN A 149 4.89 17.28 -1.74
CA ASN A 149 4.71 17.19 -3.18
C ASN A 149 4.89 15.75 -3.68
N GLU A 150 4.52 15.54 -4.93
CA GLU A 150 4.51 14.24 -5.55
C GLU A 150 5.90 13.64 -5.84
N ASN A 151 6.98 14.41 -5.70
CA ASN A 151 8.35 13.91 -5.80
C ASN A 151 8.85 13.34 -4.47
N ASP A 152 8.28 13.77 -3.34
CA ASP A 152 8.62 13.25 -2.01
C ASP A 152 8.24 11.77 -1.88
N LEU A 153 7.26 11.31 -2.66
CA LEU A 153 6.94 9.89 -2.79
C LEU A 153 8.18 9.04 -3.09
N CYS A 154 9.12 9.56 -3.89
CA CYS A 154 10.33 8.83 -4.28
C CYS A 154 11.39 8.76 -3.18
N LEU A 155 11.24 9.48 -2.07
CA LEU A 155 12.08 9.32 -0.88
C LEU A 155 11.69 8.05 -0.10
N TYR A 156 10.42 7.66 -0.18
CA TYR A 156 9.85 6.55 0.59
C TYR A 156 9.51 5.34 -0.28
N LEU A 157 9.30 5.56 -1.57
CA LEU A 157 8.99 4.55 -2.57
C LEU A 157 10.15 4.44 -3.56
N LEU A 158 10.40 3.22 -4.05
CA LEU A 158 11.45 2.96 -5.01
C LEU A 158 11.04 3.47 -6.40
N CYS A 159 11.16 4.77 -6.66
CA CYS A 159 10.88 5.30 -7.99
C CYS A 159 11.88 4.78 -9.04
N PRO A 160 11.46 4.59 -10.31
CA PRO A 160 12.39 4.39 -11.41
C PRO A 160 13.29 5.62 -11.54
N ALA A 161 14.59 5.40 -11.80
CA ALA A 161 15.47 6.51 -12.17
C ALA A 161 14.83 7.24 -13.35
N LYS A 162 14.79 8.58 -13.33
CA LYS A 162 14.45 9.34 -14.53
C LYS A 162 15.47 8.89 -15.58
N ASN A 163 15.02 8.26 -16.66
CA ASN A 163 15.87 8.03 -17.82
C ASN A 163 16.44 9.41 -18.20
N LYS A 164 17.70 9.68 -17.84
CA LYS A 164 18.45 10.71 -18.54
C LYS A 164 18.41 10.24 -19.99
N LYS A 165 17.71 10.96 -20.85
CA LYS A 165 17.87 10.78 -22.29
C LYS A 165 19.38 10.81 -22.52
N VAL A 166 19.94 9.71 -23.01
CA VAL A 166 21.25 9.75 -23.66
C VAL A 166 21.02 10.72 -24.81
N ILE A 167 21.60 11.90 -24.68
CA ILE A 167 21.75 12.81 -25.82
C ILE A 167 22.88 12.15 -26.60
N GLU A 168 22.50 11.41 -27.65
CA GLU A 168 23.41 11.11 -28.76
C GLU A 168 23.60 12.36 -29.61
#